data_AF-A0A3D1ESK1-F1
#
_entry.id   AF-A0A3D1ESK1-F1
#
_cell.length_a   1.000
_cell.length_b   1.000
_cell.length_c   1.000
_cell.angle_alpha   90.00
_cell.angle_beta   90.00
_cell.angle_gamma   90.00
#
_symmetry.space_group_name_H-M   'P 1'
#
loop_
_entity.id
_entity.type
_entity.pdbx_description
1 polymer ?
#
loop_
_entity_poly.entity_id
_entity_poly.type
_entity_poly.pdbx_seq_one_letter_code
_entity_poly.pdbx_strand_id
1 'polypeptide(L)'
;MSEANTLLEELPYPPAAYEFVRQGLDHASTHRHGQTEGLRHVSGDELCLGLVDLAQVRWGGLAWLVLSNWHIERTDDFGRMVYAMVARGELSTTDDDHPDHFRSVVDLREALDA
;
A
#
# COMPACT_ATOMS: atom_id res chain seq x y z
N MET A 1 -19.17 5.28 -17.17
CA MET A 1 -18.05 4.70 -16.41
C MET A 1 -16.85 4.68 -17.33
N SER A 2 -15.71 5.23 -16.88
CA SER A 2 -14.47 5.28 -17.68
C SER A 2 -13.86 3.89 -17.82
N GLU A 3 -13.16 3.59 -18.93
CA GLU A 3 -12.40 2.35 -19.13
C GLU A 3 -11.41 2.10 -17.99
N ALA A 4 -10.84 3.16 -17.43
CA ALA A 4 -9.98 3.10 -16.25
C ALA A 4 -10.68 2.46 -15.05
N ASN A 5 -11.98 2.70 -14.83
CA ASN A 5 -12.72 2.08 -13.73
C ASN A 5 -12.95 0.58 -13.96
N THR A 6 -13.01 0.15 -15.23
CA THR A 6 -13.26 -1.26 -15.58
C THR A 6 -12.02 -2.12 -15.33
N LEU A 7 -10.82 -1.62 -15.64
CA LEU A 7 -9.55 -2.33 -15.38
C LEU A 7 -9.23 -2.47 -13.88
N LEU A 8 -9.80 -1.61 -13.04
CA LEU A 8 -9.60 -1.64 -11.59
C LEU A 8 -10.53 -2.63 -10.89
N GLU A 9 -11.70 -2.89 -11.47
CA GLU A 9 -12.60 -3.96 -11.01
C GLU A 9 -12.03 -5.37 -11.30
N GLU A 10 -11.00 -5.47 -12.14
CA GLU A 10 -10.31 -6.73 -12.46
C GLU A 10 -9.17 -7.09 -11.49
N LEU A 11 -8.80 -6.19 -10.57
CA LEU A 11 -7.75 -6.51 -9.60
C LEU A 11 -8.27 -7.50 -8.54
N PRO A 12 -7.46 -8.49 -8.14
CA PRO A 12 -7.92 -9.58 -7.27
C PRO A 12 -8.01 -9.19 -5.78
N TYR A 13 -7.74 -7.93 -5.43
CA TYR A 13 -7.60 -7.52 -4.03
C TYR A 13 -8.97 -7.25 -3.39
N PRO A 14 -9.28 -7.83 -2.21
CA PRO A 14 -10.54 -7.59 -1.53
C PRO A 14 -10.60 -6.17 -0.93
N PRO A 15 -11.79 -5.62 -0.62
CA PRO A 15 -11.93 -4.29 -0.02
C PRO A 15 -11.11 -4.08 1.26
N ALA A 16 -10.93 -5.13 2.08
CA ALA A 16 -10.11 -5.07 3.29
C ALA A 16 -8.63 -4.76 3.00
N ALA A 17 -8.10 -5.18 1.85
CA ALA A 17 -6.74 -4.89 1.42
C ALA A 17 -6.55 -3.40 1.12
N TYR A 18 -7.48 -2.79 0.39
CA TYR A 18 -7.47 -1.35 0.13
C TYR A 18 -7.55 -0.53 1.41
N GLU A 19 -8.41 -0.92 2.34
CA GLU A 19 -8.51 -0.27 3.65
C GLU A 19 -7.22 -0.40 4.46
N PHE A 20 -6.53 -1.54 4.37
CA PHE A 20 -5.21 -1.72 4.97
C PHE A 20 -4.15 -0.77 4.36
N VAL A 21 -4.10 -0.64 3.03
CA VAL A 21 -3.18 0.31 2.37
C VAL A 21 -3.48 1.75 2.78
N ARG A 22 -4.77 2.12 2.84
CA ARG A 22 -5.22 3.44 3.28
C ARG A 22 -4.74 3.76 4.70
N GLN A 23 -4.83 2.80 5.61
CA GLN A 23 -4.32 2.97 6.97
C GLN A 23 -2.79 3.09 7.02
N GLY A 24 -2.06 2.40 6.14
CA GLY A 24 -0.61 2.59 6.01
C GLY A 24 -0.24 4.00 5.54
N LEU A 25 -0.98 4.57 4.59
CA LEU A 25 -0.80 5.96 4.15
C LEU A 25 -1.06 6.94 5.31
N ASP A 26 -2.15 6.76 6.07
CA ASP A 26 -2.46 7.56 7.25
C ASP A 26 -1.34 7.44 8.30
N HIS A 27 -0.84 6.23 8.55
CA HIS A 27 0.21 5.94 9.52
C HIS A 27 1.56 6.57 9.14
N ALA A 28 1.96 6.44 7.87
CA ALA A 28 3.19 7.01 7.33
C ALA A 28 3.16 8.55 7.34
N SER A 29 1.98 9.15 7.11
CA SER A 29 1.81 10.60 7.22
C SER A 29 1.93 11.12 8.66
N THR A 30 1.63 10.28 9.66
CA THR A 30 1.54 10.68 11.09
C THR A 30 2.86 10.51 11.86
N HIS A 31 3.69 9.51 11.52
CA HIS A 31 4.85 9.13 12.35
C HIS A 31 6.06 10.06 12.26
N ARG A 32 6.08 11.02 11.32
CA ARG A 32 7.09 12.10 11.28
C ARG A 32 6.67 13.28 12.15
N HIS A 33 6.79 13.11 13.46
CA HIS A 33 6.54 14.15 14.46
C HIS A 33 7.43 15.37 14.19
N GLY A 34 6.82 16.48 13.76
CA GLY A 34 7.52 17.76 13.77
C GLY A 34 6.82 18.97 13.19
N GLN A 35 6.02 18.85 12.11
CA GLN A 35 5.54 20.07 11.42
C GLN A 35 4.16 19.85 10.79
N THR A 36 3.27 20.83 10.98
CA THR A 36 2.05 21.28 10.29
C THR A 36 1.45 20.48 9.11
N GLU A 37 0.12 20.31 9.20
CA GLU A 37 -0.90 20.22 8.14
C GLU A 37 -0.41 20.52 6.72
N GLY A 38 -0.41 19.49 5.88
CA GLY A 38 -0.08 19.55 4.47
C GLY A 38 0.05 18.14 3.95
N LEU A 39 -0.69 17.83 2.87
CA LEU A 39 -0.66 16.57 2.12
C LEU A 39 0.78 16.21 1.79
N ARG A 40 1.45 15.49 2.68
CA ARG A 40 2.84 15.11 2.53
C ARG A 40 2.87 13.77 1.83
N HIS A 41 3.42 13.83 0.65
CA HIS A 41 3.66 12.70 -0.21
C HIS A 41 4.56 11.68 0.52
N VAL A 42 4.09 10.44 0.58
CA VAL A 42 4.84 9.28 1.08
C VAL A 42 5.31 8.53 -0.16
N SER A 43 6.62 8.33 -0.29
CA SER A 43 7.15 7.57 -1.42
C SER A 43 6.75 6.09 -1.34
N GLY A 44 6.73 5.41 -2.49
CA GLY A 44 6.26 4.02 -2.56
C GLY A 44 7.05 3.05 -1.69
N ASP A 45 8.36 3.25 -1.58
CA ASP A 45 9.26 2.48 -0.72
C ASP A 45 8.98 2.70 0.77
N GLU A 46 8.80 3.96 1.20
CA GLU A 46 8.42 4.29 2.57
C GLU A 46 7.05 3.68 2.94
N LEU A 47 6.08 3.70 2.02
CA LEU A 47 4.79 3.06 2.23
C LEU A 47 4.92 1.54 2.36
N CYS A 48 5.72 0.89 1.50
CA CYS A 48 5.94 -0.56 1.57
C CYS A 48 6.49 -0.98 2.93
N LEU A 49 7.54 -0.30 3.40
CA LEU A 49 8.14 -0.59 4.70
C LEU A 49 7.17 -0.32 5.86
N GLY A 50 6.41 0.78 5.79
CA GLY A 50 5.39 1.10 6.78
C GLY A 50 4.24 0.08 6.82
N LEU A 51 3.83 -0.47 5.67
CA LEU A 51 2.82 -1.52 5.60
C LEU A 51 3.32 -2.85 6.17
N VAL A 52 4.60 -3.19 5.96
CA VAL A 52 5.20 -4.39 6.57
C VAL A 52 5.21 -4.26 8.09
N ASP A 53 5.67 -3.13 8.63
CA ASP A 53 5.64 -2.85 10.08
C ASP A 53 4.21 -2.89 10.63
N LEU A 54 3.26 -2.23 9.96
CA LEU A 54 1.86 -2.23 10.36
C LEU A 54 1.25 -3.65 10.36
N ALA A 55 1.58 -4.47 9.37
CA ALA A 55 1.12 -5.87 9.32
C ALA A 55 1.68 -6.69 10.49
N GLN A 56 2.96 -6.54 10.81
CA GLN A 56 3.60 -7.21 11.94
C GLN A 56 2.98 -6.77 13.28
N VAL A 57 2.78 -5.46 13.48
CA VAL A 57 2.16 -4.93 14.70
C VAL A 57 0.73 -5.44 14.87
N ARG A 58 -0.04 -5.52 13.77
CA ARG A 58 -1.45 -5.91 13.82
C ARG A 58 -1.66 -7.42 13.97
N TRP A 59 -0.86 -8.24 13.29
CA TRP A 59 -1.12 -9.68 13.15
C TRP A 59 0.03 -10.57 13.60
N GLY A 60 1.21 -10.02 13.90
CA GLY A 60 2.39 -10.80 14.26
C GLY A 60 2.71 -11.86 13.21
N GLY A 61 2.98 -13.09 13.65
CA GLY A 61 3.27 -14.22 12.75
C GLY A 61 2.12 -14.66 11.84
N LEU A 62 0.92 -14.07 11.94
CA LEU A 62 -0.17 -14.29 10.99
C LEU A 62 -0.16 -13.28 9.83
N ALA A 63 0.73 -12.29 9.84
CA ALA A 63 0.77 -11.21 8.85
C ALA A 63 0.90 -11.75 7.42
N TRP A 64 1.82 -12.68 7.17
CA TRP A 64 1.98 -13.30 5.86
C TRP A 64 0.70 -14.00 5.38
N LEU A 65 0.05 -14.77 6.26
CA LEU A 65 -1.17 -15.50 5.94
C LEU A 65 -2.32 -14.55 5.57
N VAL A 66 -2.47 -13.44 6.31
CA VAL A 66 -3.51 -12.44 6.03
C VAL A 66 -3.29 -11.78 4.68
N LEU A 67 -2.07 -11.31 4.40
CA LEU A 67 -1.76 -10.62 3.14
C LEU A 67 -1.86 -11.55 1.93
N SER A 68 -1.31 -12.76 2.02
CA SER A 68 -1.39 -13.75 0.94
C SER A 68 -2.84 -14.17 0.65
N ASN A 69 -3.69 -14.30 1.68
CA ASN A 69 -5.12 -14.55 1.50
C ASN A 69 -5.85 -13.37 0.81
N TRP A 70 -5.26 -12.17 0.80
CA TRP A 70 -5.75 -11.02 0.03
C TRP A 70 -5.07 -10.88 -1.32
N HIS A 71 -4.34 -11.89 -1.79
CA HIS A 71 -3.56 -11.89 -3.02
C HIS A 71 -2.42 -10.87 -3.06
N ILE A 72 -1.96 -10.42 -1.88
CA ILE A 72 -0.78 -9.55 -1.75
C ILE A 72 0.42 -10.46 -1.48
N GLU A 73 1.27 -10.63 -2.47
CA GLU A 73 2.44 -11.51 -2.39
C GLU A 73 3.75 -10.74 -2.49
N ARG A 74 3.72 -9.55 -3.10
CA ARG A 74 4.90 -8.69 -3.30
C ARG A 74 4.56 -7.23 -3.07
N THR A 75 5.56 -6.41 -2.82
CA THR A 75 5.40 -4.96 -2.63
C THR A 75 4.77 -4.29 -3.85
N ASP A 76 4.98 -4.83 -5.05
CA ASP A 76 4.34 -4.42 -6.30
C ASP A 76 2.79 -4.39 -6.21
N ASP A 77 2.21 -5.29 -5.41
CA ASP A 77 0.75 -5.37 -5.21
C ASP A 77 0.22 -4.15 -4.43
N PHE A 78 1.02 -3.59 -3.51
CA PHE A 78 0.69 -2.32 -2.87
C PHE A 78 0.64 -1.18 -3.88
N GLY A 79 1.61 -1.12 -4.79
CA GLY A 79 1.62 -0.13 -5.88
C GLY A 79 0.36 -0.22 -6.74
N ARG A 80 -0.03 -1.44 -7.15
CA ARG A 80 -1.26 -1.66 -7.92
C ARG A 80 -2.50 -1.13 -7.18
N MET A 81 -2.61 -1.38 -5.88
CA MET A 81 -3.71 -0.86 -5.08
C MET A 81 -3.68 0.67 -4.93
N VAL A 82 -2.50 1.27 -4.75
CA VAL A 82 -2.34 2.74 -4.70
C VAL A 82 -2.77 3.38 -6.01
N TYR A 83 -2.26 2.92 -7.15
CA TYR A 83 -2.63 3.47 -8.45
C TYR A 83 -4.10 3.20 -8.81
N ALA A 84 -4.70 2.12 -8.29
CA ALA A 84 -6.13 1.92 -8.36
C ALA A 84 -6.93 2.99 -7.61
N MET A 85 -6.51 3.34 -6.40
CA MET A 85 -7.12 4.43 -5.63
C MET A 85 -6.93 5.80 -6.30
N VAL A 86 -5.76 6.05 -6.90
CA VAL A 86 -5.50 7.26 -7.71
C VAL A 86 -6.45 7.36 -8.89
N ALA A 87 -6.60 6.28 -9.65
CA ALA A 87 -7.49 6.25 -10.82
C ALA A 87 -8.98 6.41 -10.45
N ARG A 88 -9.36 6.09 -9.21
CA ARG A 88 -10.69 6.37 -8.63
C ARG A 88 -10.84 7.79 -8.08
N GLY A 89 -9.77 8.58 -8.07
CA GLY A 89 -9.74 9.94 -7.53
C GLY A 89 -9.70 10.00 -6.00
N GLU A 90 -9.35 8.90 -5.32
CA GLU A 90 -9.25 8.83 -3.86
C GLU A 90 -7.91 9.35 -3.34
N LEU A 91 -6.85 9.22 -4.15
CA LEU A 91 -5.50 9.69 -3.86
C LEU A 91 -5.01 10.62 -4.97
N SER A 92 -4.07 11.50 -4.63
CA SER A 92 -3.35 12.36 -5.58
C SER A 92 -1.88 11.94 -5.64
N THR A 93 -1.30 11.98 -6.84
CA THR A 93 0.12 11.71 -7.08
C THR A 93 0.89 13.01 -7.35
N THR A 94 2.21 12.96 -7.24
CA THR A 94 3.13 14.01 -7.71
C THR A 94 3.85 13.56 -9.00
N ASP A 95 4.60 14.46 -9.63
CA ASP A 95 5.37 14.14 -10.85
C ASP A 95 6.49 13.11 -10.61
N ASP A 96 6.92 12.96 -9.35
CA ASP A 96 7.96 12.01 -8.95
C ASP A 96 7.40 10.61 -8.60
N ASP A 97 6.07 10.44 -8.54
CA ASP A 97 5.45 9.13 -8.25
C ASP A 97 5.58 8.16 -9.41
N HIS A 98 6.25 7.01 -9.17
CA HIS A 98 6.36 5.94 -10.15
C HIS A 98 5.98 4.57 -9.57
N PRO A 99 5.25 3.70 -10.32
CA PRO A 99 4.94 2.34 -9.87
C PRO A 99 6.16 1.50 -9.50
N ASP A 100 7.32 1.80 -10.10
CA ASP A 100 8.58 1.10 -9.80
C ASP A 100 9.08 1.37 -8.37
N HIS A 101 8.61 2.43 -7.69
CA HIS A 101 8.94 2.67 -6.28
C HIS A 101 8.39 1.57 -5.35
N PHE A 102 7.45 0.76 -5.83
CA PHE A 102 6.90 -0.38 -5.10
C PHE A 102 7.60 -1.70 -5.46
N ARG A 103 8.46 -1.70 -6.48
CA ARG A 103 8.99 -2.94 -7.03
C ARG A 103 10.12 -3.50 -6.19
N SER A 104 9.94 -4.73 -5.71
CA SER A 104 10.99 -5.48 -5.00
C SER A 104 11.64 -4.71 -3.83
N VAL A 105 10.87 -3.88 -3.12
CA VAL A 105 11.36 -3.08 -1.99
C VAL A 105 11.77 -3.99 -0.83
N VAL A 106 10.95 -5.01 -0.56
CA VAL A 106 11.22 -6.05 0.44
C VAL A 106 10.49 -7.33 0.04
N ASP A 107 11.09 -8.47 0.35
CA ASP A 107 10.42 -9.77 0.21
C ASP A 107 9.38 -9.91 1.34
N LEU A 108 8.09 -9.86 0.98
CA LEU A 108 7.02 -9.88 1.97
C LEU A 108 6.94 -11.20 2.72
N ARG A 109 7.31 -12.31 2.07
CA ARG A 109 7.29 -13.61 2.73
C ARG A 109 8.41 -13.70 3.75
N GLU A 110 9.63 -13.37 3.37
CA GLU A 110 10.77 -13.35 4.29
C GLU A 110 10.52 -12.41 5.49
N ALA A 111 9.92 -11.25 5.24
CA ALA A 111 9.68 -10.26 6.28
C ALA A 111 8.53 -10.63 7.26
N LEU A 112 7.58 -11.48 6.85
CA LEU A 112 6.33 -11.70 7.59
C LEU A 112 6.07 -13.16 8.00
N ASP A 113 6.77 -14.12 7.40
CA ASP A 113 6.66 -15.58 7.65
C ASP A 113 7.85 -16.04 8.51
N ALA A 114 7.96 -15.49 9.72
CA ALA A 114 9.05 -15.72 10.67
C ALA A 114 8.66 -16.66 11.83
#